data_AF-X0V6X1-F1
#
_entry.id   AF-X0V6X1-F1
#
_cell.length_a   1.000
_cell.length_b   1.000
_cell.length_c   1.000
_cell.angle_alpha   90.00
_cell.angle_beta   90.00
_cell.angle_gamma   90.00
#
_symmetry.space_group_name_H-M   'P 1'
#
loop_
_entity.id
_entity.type
_entity.pdbx_description
1 polymer ?
#
loop_
_entity_poly.entity_id
_entity_poly.type
_entity_poly.pdbx_seq_one_letter_code
_entity_poly.pdbx_strand_id
1 'polypeptide(L)' 'MILLPKSPKIINKKEHFACFEIEALYPGYGVTIGNSLRRVLLSSLSGAAITQMKIKGVYHEFSTIS' A
#
# COMPACT_ATOMS: atom_id res chain seq x y z
N MET A 1 -15.41 25.80 18.34
CA MET A 1 -14.82 24.61 18.99
C MET A 1 -14.16 23.78 17.90
N ILE A 2 -12.86 23.52 17.99
CA ILE A 2 -12.16 22.70 16.99
C ILE A 2 -12.54 21.24 17.23
N LEU A 3 -13.05 20.56 16.22
CA LEU A 3 -13.27 19.12 16.26
C LEU A 3 -11.90 18.44 16.11
N LEU A 4 -11.46 17.77 17.18
CA LEU A 4 -10.29 16.90 17.11
C LEU A 4 -10.60 15.72 16.18
N PRO A 5 -9.69 15.35 15.27
CA PRO A 5 -9.84 14.14 14.47
C PRO A 5 -10.06 12.93 15.37
N LYS A 6 -11.05 12.11 15.04
CA LYS A 6 -11.28 10.85 15.75
C LYS A 6 -10.24 9.82 15.32
N SER A 7 -9.95 8.88 16.21
CA SER A 7 -9.13 7.71 15.87
C SER A 7 -9.77 6.94 14.70
N PRO A 8 -8.97 6.43 13.74
CA PRO A 8 -9.48 5.62 12.64
C PRO A 8 -10.24 4.40 13.14
N LYS A 9 -11.40 4.10 12.54
CA LYS A 9 -12.16 2.89 12.81
C LYS A 9 -11.82 1.81 11.78
N ILE A 10 -11.84 0.55 12.21
CA ILE A 10 -11.63 -0.59 11.32
C ILE A 10 -13.02 -1.13 10.95
N ILE A 11 -13.41 -1.01 9.68
CA ILE A 11 -14.69 -1.53 9.17
C ILE A 11 -14.59 -3.03 8.89
N ASN A 12 -13.48 -3.45 8.28
CA ASN A 12 -13.27 -4.83 7.87
C ASN A 12 -11.79 -5.19 8.00
N LYS A 13 -11.51 -6.38 8.52
CA LYS A 13 -10.17 -6.95 8.59
C LYS A 13 -10.22 -8.42 8.25
N LYS A 14 -9.53 -8.80 7.17
CA LYS A 14 -9.20 -10.17 6.77
C LYS A 14 -7.69 -10.35 6.86
N GLU A 15 -7.19 -11.51 6.44
CA GLU A 15 -5.77 -11.86 6.52
C GLU A 15 -4.86 -10.93 5.70
N HIS A 16 -5.27 -10.56 4.48
CA HIS A 16 -4.49 -9.68 3.58
C HIS A 16 -5.26 -8.42 3.15
N PHE A 17 -6.34 -8.07 3.85
CA PHE A 17 -7.18 -6.92 3.51
C PHE A 17 -7.68 -6.21 4.77
N ALA A 18 -7.58 -4.89 4.81
CA ALA A 18 -8.17 -4.07 5.86
C ALA A 18 -8.82 -2.81 5.26
N CYS A 19 -9.99 -2.44 5.79
CA CYS A 19 -10.72 -1.23 5.43
C CYS A 19 -10.82 -0.30 6.65
N PHE A 20 -10.38 0.95 6.49
CA PHE A 20 -10.33 1.96 7.54
C PHE A 20 -11.27 3.12 7.22
N GLU A 21 -11.98 3.61 8.24
CA GLU A 21 -12.80 4.82 8.18
C GLU A 21 -12.13 5.92 8.99
N ILE A 22 -11.97 7.10 8.39
CA ILE A 22 -11.42 8.28 9.04
C ILE A 22 -12.47 9.39 8.96
N GLU A 23 -12.90 9.89 10.12
CA GLU A 23 -13.96 10.89 10.26
C GLU A 23 -13.48 12.11 11.03
N ALA A 24 -14.34 13.15 11.10
CA ALA A 24 -14.06 14.41 11.80
C ALA A 24 -12.83 15.16 11.25
N LEU A 25 -12.66 15.12 9.92
CA LEU A 25 -11.68 15.93 9.20
C LEU A 25 -12.30 17.27 8.78
N TYR A 26 -11.46 18.29 8.65
CA TYR A 26 -11.86 19.53 8.01
C TYR A 26 -12.28 19.30 6.55
N PRO A 27 -13.24 20.07 6.01
CA PRO A 27 -13.57 20.02 4.59
C PRO A 27 -12.33 20.13 3.71
N GLY A 28 -12.19 19.25 2.71
CA GLY A 28 -11.03 19.17 1.82
C GLY A 28 -9.85 18.34 2.32
N TYR A 29 -9.71 18.10 3.63
CA TYR A 29 -8.58 17.33 4.17
C TYR A 29 -8.64 15.84 3.84
N GLY A 30 -9.84 15.30 3.60
CA GLY A 30 -10.01 13.90 3.20
C GLY A 30 -9.20 13.55 1.95
N VAL A 31 -9.22 14.43 0.94
CA VAL A 31 -8.45 14.22 -0.30
C VAL A 31 -6.95 14.36 -0.05
N THR A 32 -6.53 15.39 0.69
CA THR A 32 -5.12 15.65 1.00
C THR A 32 -4.48 14.48 1.76
N ILE A 33 -5.15 13.99 2.81
CA ILE A 33 -4.67 12.87 3.62
C ILE A 33 -4.77 11.56 2.83
N GLY A 34 -5.89 11.31 2.14
CA GLY A 34 -6.09 10.10 1.35
C GLY A 34 -5.06 9.94 0.25
N ASN A 35 -4.77 11.00 -0.50
CA ASN A 35 -3.74 10.98 -1.54
C ASN A 35 -2.34 10.76 -0.94
N SER A 36 -2.03 11.42 0.18
CA SER A 36 -0.75 11.27 0.86
C SER A 36 -0.54 9.84 1.36
N LEU A 37 -1.53 9.27 2.06
CA LEU A 37 -1.50 7.89 2.55
C LEU A 37 -1.38 6.89 1.40
N ARG A 38 -2.15 7.07 0.32
CA ARG A 38 -2.06 6.21 -0.86
C ARG A 38 -0.64 6.20 -1.44
N ARG A 39 0.00 7.36 -1.57
CA ARG A 39 1.38 7.45 -2.08
C ARG A 39 2.40 6.78 -1.16
N VAL A 40 2.28 7.00 0.15
CA VAL A 40 3.18 6.38 1.14
C VAL A 40 3.04 4.86 1.12
N LEU A 41 1.80 4.36 1.13
CA LEU A 41 1.54 2.92 1.13
C LEU A 41 2.02 2.22 -0.15
N LEU A 42 1.95 2.89 -1.31
CA LEU A 42 2.37 2.30 -2.58
C LEU A 42 3.87 2.39 -2.85
N SER A 43 4.57 3.38 -2.29
CA SER A 43 5.92 3.71 -2.76
C SER A 43 6.96 3.96 -1.68
N SER A 44 6.57 4.01 -0.40
CA SER A 44 7.49 4.36 0.70
C SER A 44 7.58 3.30 1.77
N LEU A 45 6.79 2.22 1.67
CA LEU A 45 6.94 1.08 2.57
C LEU A 45 8.20 0.29 2.21
N SER A 46 9.05 0.09 3.21
CA SER A 46 10.20 -0.80 3.11
C SER A 46 9.72 -2.24 2.89
N GLY A 47 10.34 -2.93 1.95
CA GLY A 47 10.08 -4.34 1.68
C GLY A 47 11.26 -4.96 0.95
N ALA A 48 11.17 -6.26 0.70
CA ALA A 48 12.11 -6.98 -0.13
C ALA A 48 11.35 -7.63 -1.30
N ALA A 49 11.97 -7.61 -2.46
CA ALA A 49 11.47 -8.28 -3.65
C ALA A 49 12.64 -8.92 -4.40
N ILE A 50 12.35 -9.95 -5.19
CA ILE A 50 13.35 -10.57 -6.07
C ILE A 50 13.67 -9.57 -7.18
N THR A 51 14.92 -9.13 -7.26
CA THR A 51 15.37 -8.18 -8.28
C THR A 51 15.91 -8.88 -9.53
N GLN A 52 16.61 -10.00 -9.35
CA GLN A 52 17.23 -10.77 -10.42
C GLN A 52 17.33 -12.25 -10.04
N MET A 53 17.31 -13.12 -11.05
CA MET A 53 17.49 -14.56 -10.91
C MET A 53 18.33 -15.07 -12.09
N LYS A 54 19.22 -16.04 -11.83
CA LYS A 54 20.00 -16.74 -12.85
C LYS A 54 19.66 -18.23 -12.82
N ILE A 55 19.24 -18.77 -13.96
CA ILE A 55 18.92 -20.18 -14.11
C ILE A 55 20.07 -20.87 -14.85
N LYS A 56 20.59 -21.97 -14.29
CA LYS A 56 21.68 -22.72 -14.92
C LYS A 56 21.18 -23.35 -16.23
N GLY A 57 21.91 -23.15 -17.32
CA GLY A 57 21.55 -23.68 -18.64
C GLY A 57 20.58 -22.84 -19.45
N VAL A 58 20.07 -21.73 -18.90
CA VAL A 58 19.21 -20.77 -19.60
C VAL A 58 20.03 -19.53 -19.94
N TYR A 59 20.08 -19.17 -21.22
CA TYR A 59 20.91 -18.06 -21.71
C TYR A 59 20.20 -16.71 -21.65
N HIS A 60 18.88 -16.69 -21.89
CA HIS A 60 18.05 -15.49 -21.85
C HIS A 60 16.61 -15.83 -21.41
N GLU A 61 15.79 -14.83 -21.08
CA GLU A 61 14.43 -15.04 -20.54
C GLU A 61 13.48 -15.80 -21.49
N PHE A 62 13.78 -15.79 -22.78
CA PHE A 62 13.02 -16.51 -23.82
C PHE A 62 13.57 -17.90 -24.19
N SER A 63 14.59 -18.43 -23.51
CA SER A 63 15.11 -19.76 -23.84
C SER A 63 14.15 -20.86 -23.37
N THR A 64 13.96 -21.91 -24.16
CA THR A 64 13.18 -23.09 -23.75
C THR A 64 13.87 -23.83 -22.62
N ILE A 65 13.12 -24.15 -21.57
CA ILE A 65 13.55 -25.03 -20.48
C ILE A 65 13.05 -26.43 -20.82
N SER A 66 13.97 -27.38 -21.01
CA SER A 66 13.69 -28.78 -21.34
C SER A 66 14.25 -29.71 -20.27
#